data_AF-A0A5K1DVV5-F1
#
_entry.id   AF-A0A5K1DVV5-F1
#
_cell.length_a   1.000
_cell.length_b   1.000
_cell.length_c   1.000
_cell.angle_alpha   90.00
_cell.angle_beta   90.00
_cell.angle_gamma   90.00
#
_symmetry.space_group_name_H-M   'P 1'
#
loop_
_entity.id
_entity.type
_entity.pdbx_description
1 polymer ?
#
loop_
_entity_poly.entity_id
_entity_poly.type
_entity_poly.pdbx_seq_one_letter_code
_entity_poly.pdbx_strand_id
1 'polypeptide(L)' 'MQLQSLMETLSSTEPHYIRCVKPNNVLKPAIFENFNIIQQLRCG' A
#
# COMPACT_ATOMS: atom_id res chain seq x y z
N MET A 1 5.83 21.95 -8.99
CA MET A 1 4.92 22.55 -7.97
C MET A 1 3.70 21.69 -7.64
N GLN A 2 3.16 20.88 -8.55
CA GLN A 2 1.95 20.07 -8.28
C GLN A 2 2.10 19.05 -7.14
N LEU A 3 3.18 18.25 -7.12
CA LEU A 3 3.43 17.28 -6.04
C LEU A 3 3.63 17.98 -4.68
N GLN A 4 4.40 19.08 -4.66
CA GLN A 4 4.68 19.84 -3.45
C GLN A 4 3.39 20.37 -2.79
N SER A 5 2.52 21.01 -3.57
CA SER A 5 1.24 21.53 -3.08
C SER A 5 0.30 20.42 -2.57
N LEU A 6 0.31 19.26 -3.22
CA LEU A 6 -0.43 18.08 -2.74
C LEU A 6 0.10 17.60 -1.39
N MET A 7 1.42 17.49 -1.24
CA MET A 7 2.05 17.03 0.00
C MET A 7 1.82 17.99 1.17
N GLU A 8 1.82 19.30 0.93
CA GLU A 8 1.46 20.33 1.92
C GLU A 8 0.01 20.19 2.40
N THR A 9 -0.91 19.90 1.47
CA THR A 9 -2.32 19.66 1.83
C THR A 9 -2.45 18.42 2.71
N LEU A 10 -1.84 17.30 2.30
CA LEU A 10 -1.91 16.03 3.03
C LEU A 10 -1.29 16.13 4.43
N SER A 11 -0.17 16.84 4.58
CA SER A 11 0.52 17.01 5.87
C SER A 11 -0.22 17.91 6.85
N SER A 12 -1.14 18.75 6.37
CA SER A 12 -2.00 19.60 7.21
C SER A 12 -3.22 18.88 7.79
N THR A 13 -3.44 17.62 7.42
CA THR A 13 -4.60 16.80 7.84
C THR A 13 -4.15 15.57 8.62
N GLU A 14 -5.03 14.99 9.43
CA GLU A 14 -4.78 13.69 10.08
C GLU A 14 -4.88 12.56 9.03
N PRO A 15 -3.80 11.83 8.72
CA PRO A 15 -3.82 10.85 7.65
C PRO A 15 -4.43 9.52 8.13
N HIS A 16 -5.39 9.00 7.37
CA HIS A 16 -5.86 7.62 7.53
C HIS A 16 -5.20 6.71 6.48
N TYR A 17 -4.08 6.10 6.84
CA TYR A 17 -3.30 5.27 5.93
C TYR A 17 -3.81 3.83 5.85
N ILE A 18 -4.16 3.38 4.63
CA ILE A 18 -4.57 2.00 4.35
C ILE A 18 -3.53 1.36 3.42
N ARG A 19 -2.82 0.35 3.92
CA ARG A 19 -1.85 -0.42 3.13
C ARG A 19 -2.53 -1.60 2.44
N CYS A 20 -2.72 -1.52 1.13
CA CYS A 20 -3.17 -2.65 0.33
C CYS A 20 -2.07 -3.70 0.17
N VAL A 21 -2.41 -4.98 0.33
CA VAL A 21 -1.48 -6.11 0.17
C VAL A 21 -2.08 -7.11 -0.82
N LYS A 22 -1.28 -7.54 -1.82
CA LYS A 22 -1.72 -8.46 -2.87
C LYS A 22 -1.54 -9.92 -2.43
N PRO A 23 -2.61 -10.74 -2.36
CA PRO A 23 -2.54 -12.11 -1.86
C PRO A 23 -1.94 -13.10 -2.84
N ASN A 24 -2.07 -12.87 -4.15
CA ASN A 24 -1.48 -13.71 -5.19
C ASN A 24 -1.29 -12.93 -6.49
N ASN A 25 -0.38 -13.39 -7.36
CA ASN A 25 -0.13 -12.76 -8.65
C ASN A 25 -1.02 -13.25 -9.79
N VAL A 26 -1.70 -14.38 -9.62
CA VAL A 26 -2.57 -15.00 -10.63
C VAL A 26 -3.99 -14.42 -10.70
N LEU A 27 -4.29 -13.40 -9.89
CA LEU A 27 -5.56 -12.67 -9.85
C LEU A 27 -6.77 -13.57 -9.57
N LYS A 28 -6.61 -14.59 -8.72
CA LYS A 28 -7.69 -15.50 -8.34
C LYS A 28 -8.09 -15.31 -6.87
N PRO A 29 -9.39 -15.46 -6.55
CA PRO A 29 -9.83 -15.44 -5.16
C PRO A 29 -9.28 -16.65 -4.39
N ALA A 30 -9.21 -16.53 -3.07
CA ALA A 30 -8.85 -17.62 -2.14
C ALA A 30 -7.45 -18.27 -2.34
N ILE A 31 -6.54 -17.63 -3.10
CA ILE A 31 -5.14 -18.06 -3.20
C ILE A 31 -4.26 -17.11 -2.36
N PHE A 32 -3.48 -17.68 -1.44
CA PHE A 32 -2.60 -16.94 -0.53
C PHE A 32 -1.13 -17.35 -0.73
N GLU A 33 -0.31 -16.43 -1.22
CA GLU A 33 1.12 -16.63 -1.48
C GLU A 33 1.96 -16.05 -0.33
N ASN A 34 2.24 -16.88 0.69
CA ASN A 34 2.89 -16.47 1.93
C ASN A 34 4.21 -15.69 1.72
N PHE A 35 5.07 -16.14 0.81
CA PHE A 35 6.35 -15.48 0.55
C PHE A 35 6.16 -14.04 0.03
N ASN A 36 5.25 -13.85 -0.93
CA ASN A 36 4.95 -12.54 -1.51
C ASN A 36 4.31 -11.60 -0.50
N ILE A 37 3.46 -12.12 0.39
CA ILE A 37 2.89 -11.36 1.50
C ILE A 37 3.97 -10.91 2.48
N ILE A 38 4.83 -11.82 2.95
CA ILE A 38 5.90 -11.50 3.90
C ILE A 38 6.85 -10.46 3.31
N GLN A 39 7.22 -10.59 2.03
CA GLN A 39 8.04 -9.60 1.34
C GLN A 39 7.35 -8.22 1.32
N GLN A 40 6.08 -8.16 0.91
CA GLN A 40 5.32 -6.90 0.91
C GLN A 40 5.32 -6.29 2.32
N LEU A 41 5.03 -7.06 3.36
CA LEU A 41 5.00 -6.55 4.73
C LEU A 41 6.35 -5.97 5.19
N ARG A 42 7.47 -6.58 4.77
CA ARG A 42 8.84 -6.14 5.13
C ARG A 42 9.35 -4.95 4.33
N CYS A 43 8.91 -4.76 3.09
CA CYS A 43 9.37 -3.68 2.21
C CYS A 43 8.58 -2.37 2.40
N GLY A 44 8.03 -2.14 3.59
CA GLY A 44 7.28 -0.92 3.94
C GLY A 44 8.17 0.23 4.33
#